data_AF-Q7P9T9-F1
#
_entry.id   AF-Q7P9T9-F1
#
_cell.length_a   1.000
_cell.length_b   1.000
_cell.length_c   1.000
_cell.angle_alpha   90.00
_cell.angle_beta   90.00
_cell.angle_gamma   90.00
#
_symmetry.space_group_name_H-M   'P 1'
#
loop_
_entity.id
_entity.type
_entity.pdbx_description
1 polymer ?
#
loop_
_entity_poly.entity_id
_entity_poly.type
_entity_poly.pdbx_seq_one_letter_code
_entity_poly.pdbx_strand_id
1 'polypeptide(L)' 'MLGPRQCGKTTLSKQFVEAYNIPKINIFDLENPLDVARLNEPMLALSDLKGFVIIDEIQYKPNLFPILRVLVDTTDIKF' A
#
# COMPACT_ATOMS: atom_id res chain seq x y z
N MET A 1 8.62 1.41 -5.24
CA MET A 1 10.07 1.21 -5.50
C MET A 1 10.36 -0.27 -5.73
N LEU A 2 10.55 -0.71 -6.98
CA LEU A 2 11.05 -2.07 -7.26
C LEU A 2 12.53 -2.15 -6.88
N GLY A 3 12.88 -3.00 -5.93
CA GLY A 3 14.28 -3.34 -5.63
C GLY A 3 14.35 -4.50 -4.64
N PRO A 4 15.54 -5.05 -4.37
CA PRO A 4 15.69 -6.28 -3.59
C PRO A 4 15.09 -6.17 -2.18
N ARG A 5 14.54 -7.29 -1.68
CA ARG A 5 14.12 -7.47 -0.29
C ARG A 5 15.25 -7.02 0.66
N GLN A 6 14.87 -6.39 1.77
CA GLN A 6 15.76 -5.93 2.85
C GLN A 6 16.65 -4.70 2.60
N CYS A 7 16.59 -4.00 1.46
CA CYS A 7 17.30 -2.71 1.32
C CYS A 7 16.63 -1.52 2.05
N GLY A 8 15.81 -1.75 3.08
CA GLY A 8 15.25 -0.66 3.90
C GLY A 8 14.07 0.09 3.29
N LYS A 9 13.30 -0.50 2.36
CA LYS A 9 12.10 0.12 1.77
C LYS A 9 11.06 0.48 2.85
N THR A 10 10.78 -0.47 3.73
CA THR A 10 9.88 -0.26 4.87
C THR A 10 10.41 0.81 5.83
N THR A 11 11.73 0.92 6.00
CA THR A 11 12.37 1.96 6.82
C THR A 11 12.19 3.34 6.19
N LEU A 12 12.34 3.45 4.87
CA LEU A 12 12.17 4.72 4.15
C LEU A 12 10.70 5.17 4.17
N SER A 13 9.75 4.23 4.07
CA SER A 13 8.33 4.53 4.26
C SER A 13 8.02 5.00 5.68
N LYS A 14 8.64 4.42 6.71
CA LYS A 14 8.51 4.87 8.11
C LYS A 14 9.06 6.29 8.30
N GLN A 15 10.24 6.57 7.74
CA GLN A 15 10.84 7.90 7.77
C GLN A 15 10.00 8.94 7.04
N PHE A 16 9.39 8.58 5.92
CA PHE A 16 8.45 9.45 5.21
C PHE A 16 7.22 9.74 6.07
N VAL A 17 6.64 8.74 6.72
CA VAL A 17 5.48 8.96 7.58
C VAL A 17 5.81 9.88 8.76
N GLU A 18 6.94 9.66 9.44
CA GLU A 18 7.40 10.55 10.51
C GLU A 18 7.65 11.98 9.99
N ALA A 19 8.32 12.12 8.84
CA ALA A 19 8.63 13.43 8.27
C ALA A 19 7.38 14.22 7.84
N TYR A 20 6.33 13.54 7.40
CA TYR A 20 5.09 14.16 6.92
C TYR A 20 3.94 14.13 7.95
N ASN A 21 4.20 13.71 9.19
CA ASN A 21 3.21 13.63 10.26
C ASN A 21 1.93 12.87 9.84
N ILE A 22 2.09 11.80 9.06
CA ILE A 22 0.93 11.06 8.53
C ILE A 22 0.27 10.30 9.70
N PRO A 23 -0.99 10.60 10.06
CA PRO A 23 -1.60 10.10 11.29
C PRO A 23 -2.00 8.62 11.21
N LYS A 24 -2.09 8.05 10.00
CA LYS A 24 -2.50 6.66 9.78
C LYS A 24 -1.76 6.04 8.60
N ILE A 25 -1.10 4.92 8.86
CA ILE A 25 -0.44 4.07 7.86
C ILE A 25 -1.22 2.75 7.79
N ASN A 26 -1.50 2.29 6.58
CA ASN A 26 -2.04 0.97 6.33
C ASN A 26 -1.01 0.21 5.49
N ILE A 27 -0.55 -0.95 5.96
CA ILE A 27 0.49 -1.73 5.28
C ILE A 27 -0.12 -3.05 4.82
N PHE A 28 0.18 -3.42 3.58
CA PHE A 28 -0.18 -4.70 2.98
C PHE A 28 1.09 -5.32 2.39
N ASP A 29 1.49 -6.48 2.90
CA ASP A 29 2.60 -7.25 2.35
C ASP A 29 2.04 -8.39 1.49
N LEU A 30 2.33 -8.40 0.19
CA LEU A 30 1.78 -9.43 -0.71
C LEU A 30 2.44 -10.81 -0.58
N GLU A 31 3.46 -10.98 0.27
CA GLU A 31 3.88 -12.30 0.72
C GLU A 31 2.99 -12.86 1.82
N ASN A 32 2.40 -11.98 2.64
CA ASN A 32 1.58 -12.37 3.76
C ASN A 32 0.21 -12.84 3.25
N PRO A 33 -0.15 -14.13 3.40
CA PRO A 33 -1.41 -14.65 2.90
C PRO A 33 -2.64 -13.95 3.49
N LEU A 34 -2.54 -13.38 4.70
CA LEU A 34 -3.63 -12.61 5.32
C LEU A 34 -3.86 -11.28 4.59
N ASP A 35 -2.80 -10.57 4.21
CA ASP A 35 -2.92 -9.31 3.49
C ASP A 35 -3.34 -9.52 2.04
N VAL A 36 -2.86 -10.60 1.41
CA VAL A 36 -3.35 -11.04 0.10
C VAL A 36 -4.85 -11.33 0.16
N ALA A 37 -5.33 -12.04 1.18
CA ALA A 37 -6.74 -12.36 1.36
C ALA A 37 -7.60 -11.10 1.58
N ARG A 38 -7.08 -10.11 2.33
CA ARG A 38 -7.74 -8.80 2.49
C ARG A 38 -7.86 -8.06 1.16
N LEU A 39 -6.92 -8.25 0.25
CA LEU A 39 -6.93 -7.68 -1.11
C LEU A 39 -7.59 -8.59 -2.16
N ASN A 40 -8.44 -9.54 -1.74
CA ASN A 40 -9.32 -10.25 -2.66
C ASN A 40 -10.38 -9.32 -3.26
N GLU A 41 -10.94 -8.42 -2.43
CA GLU A 41 -11.85 -7.35 -2.85
C GLU A 41 -11.20 -5.98 -2.62
N PRO A 42 -10.20 -5.60 -3.44
CA PRO A 42 -9.33 -4.46 -3.17
C PRO A 42 -10.05 -3.11 -3.20
N MET A 43 -11.12 -2.95 -3.98
CA MET A 43 -11.92 -1.72 -3.95
C MET A 43 -12.53 -1.50 -2.56
N LEU A 44 -13.16 -2.54 -1.99
CA LEU A 44 -13.74 -2.49 -0.64
C LEU A 44 -12.66 -2.36 0.44
N ALA A 45 -11.56 -3.08 0.30
CA ALA A 45 -10.49 -3.09 1.30
C ALA A 45 -9.74 -1.75 1.38
N LEU A 46 -9.69 -1.01 0.28
CA LEU A 46 -8.90 0.21 0.17
C LEU A 46 -9.76 1.49 0.20
N SER A 47 -10.98 1.51 -0.34
CA SER A 47 -11.78 2.74 -0.53
C SER A 47 -11.99 3.57 0.73
N ASP A 48 -12.16 2.90 1.87
CA ASP A 48 -12.48 3.54 3.14
C ASP A 48 -11.23 3.86 3.97
N LEU A 49 -10.05 3.47 3.48
CA LEU A 49 -8.80 3.80 4.14
C LEU A 49 -8.55 5.30 4.05
N LYS A 50 -7.91 5.81 5.10
CA LYS A 50 -7.45 7.18 5.21
C LYS A 50 -5.97 7.18 5.52
N GLY A 51 -5.28 8.22 5.08
CA GLY A 51 -3.84 8.36 5.25
C GLY A 51 -3.05 7.62 4.17
N PHE A 52 -1.91 7.07 4.57
CA PHE A 52 -0.93 6.50 3.65
C PHE A 52 -1.07 4.97 3.59
N VAL A 53 -1.07 4.40 2.39
CA VAL A 53 -1.24 2.98 2.14
C VAL A 53 0.01 2.44 1.47
N ILE A 54 0.73 1.57 2.15
CA ILE A 54 1.93 0.92 1.64
C ILE A 54 1.54 -0.47 1.17
N ILE A 55 1.82 -0.78 -0.09
CA ILE A 55 1.67 -2.13 -0.64
C ILE A 55 3.07 -2.62 -1.02
N ASP A 56 3.60 -3.54 -0.21
CA ASP A 56 4.92 -4.11 -0.42
C ASP A 56 4.84 -5.32 -1.36
N GLU A 57 5.94 -5.59 -2.05
CA GLU A 57 6.05 -6.73 -2.97
C GLU A 57 4.94 -6.74 -4.05
N ILE A 58 4.55 -5.54 -4.53
CA ILE A 58 3.45 -5.33 -5.49
C ILE A 58 3.52 -6.22 -6.75
N GLN A 59 4.72 -6.66 -7.14
CA GLN A 59 4.93 -7.54 -8.28
C GLN A 59 4.22 -8.91 -8.15
N TYR A 60 3.82 -9.33 -6.94
CA TYR A 60 3.04 -10.55 -6.73
C TYR A 60 1.56 -10.41 -7.15
N LYS A 61 1.04 -9.18 -7.29
CA LYS A 61 -0.35 -8.93 -7.72
C LYS A 61 -0.42 -7.74 -8.70
N PRO A 62 0.15 -7.84 -9.91
CA PRO A 62 0.23 -6.73 -10.87
C PRO A 62 -1.15 -6.27 -11.37
N ASN A 63 -2.18 -7.12 -11.29
CA ASN A 63 -3.56 -6.74 -11.60
C ASN A 63 -4.17 -5.74 -10.60
N LEU A 64 -3.45 -5.37 -9.53
CA LEU A 64 -3.86 -4.34 -8.60
C LEU A 64 -3.68 -2.93 -9.18
N PHE A 65 -2.76 -2.71 -10.11
CA PHE A 65 -2.45 -1.37 -10.66
C PHE A 65 -3.66 -0.61 -11.23
N PRO A 66 -4.55 -1.20 -12.05
CA PRO A 66 -5.74 -0.49 -12.54
C PRO A 66 -6.65 0.00 -11.41
N ILE A 67 -6.73 -0.78 -10.32
CA ILE A 67 -7.58 -0.49 -9.15
C ILE A 67 -6.97 0.65 -8.35
N LEU A 68 -5.65 0.60 -8.11
CA LEU A 68 -4.92 1.69 -7.44
C LEU A 68 -5.07 3.01 -8.21
N ARG A 69 -5.03 2.98 -9.56
CA ARG A 69 -5.25 4.17 -10.38
C ARG A 69 -6.62 4.79 -10.14
N VAL A 70 -7.68 3.99 -10.16
CA VAL A 70 -9.04 4.48 -9.86
C VAL A 70 -9.11 5.05 -8.43
N LEU A 71 -8.52 4.38 -7.45
CA LEU A 71 -8.55 4.83 -6.05
C LEU A 71 -7.79 6.14 -5.85
N VAL A 72 -6.62 6.31 -6.48
CA VAL A 72 -5.86 7.57 -6.45
C VAL A 72 -6.67 8.72 -7.05
N ASP A 73 -7.39 8.47 -8.15
CA ASP A 73 -8.16 9.51 -8.83
C ASP A 73 -9.47 9.87 -8.10
N THR A 74 -9.99 8.97 -7.26
CA THR A 74 -11.34 9.11 -6.66
C THR A 74 -11.34 9.31 -5.14
N THR A 75 -10.22 9.13 -4.46
CA THR A 75 -10.12 9.21 -3.00
C THR A 75 -8.94 10.07 -2.55
N ASP A 76 -8.91 10.44 -1.27
CA ASP A 76 -7.77 11.14 -0.67
C ASP A 76 -6.67 10.18 -0.14
N ILE A 77 -6.66 8.94 -0.62
CA ILE A 77 -5.65 7.95 -0.24
C ILE A 77 -4.32 8.33 -0.92
N LYS A 78 -3.22 8.18 -0.17
CA LYS A 78 -1.86 8.30 -0.71
C LYS A 78 -1.22 6.91 -0.68
N PHE A 79 -0.59 6.50 -1.79
CA PHE A 79 0.16 5.24 -1.89
C PHE A 79 1.66 5.49 -1.96
#